data_AF-A0A7D9J820-F1
#
_entry.id   AF-A0A7D9J820-F1
#
_cell.length_a   1.000
_cell.length_b   1.000
_cell.length_c   1.000
_cell.angle_alpha   90.00
_cell.angle_beta   90.00
_cell.angle_gamma   90.00
#
_symmetry.space_group_name_H-M   'P 1'
#
loop_
_entity.id
_entity.type
_entity.pdbx_description
1 polymer ?
#
loop_
_entity_poly.entity_id
_entity_poly.type
_entity_poly.pdbx_seq_one_letter_code
_entity_poly.pdbx_strand_id
1 'polypeptide(L)'
;MNLDRESQIVIIGDSIIKHIIPKKISSRNVTKITFPGKTADEISNQLDQIKLKSTQFHIIIHAGTNNLPVDTAETCAKKVGQLASNLKTKFPTSRLEYQ
;
A
#
# COMPACT_ATOMS: atom_id res chain seq x y z
N MET A 1 2.60 26.29 5.33
CA MET A 1 3.47 25.12 5.07
C MET A 1 2.69 24.14 4.20
N ASN A 2 3.25 23.71 3.07
CA ASN A 2 2.56 22.83 2.14
C ASN A 2 2.85 21.37 2.54
N LEU A 3 1.98 20.81 3.39
CA LEU A 3 2.10 19.48 4.03
C LEU A 3 2.39 18.36 3.01
N ASP A 4 1.94 18.51 1.77
CA ASP A 4 2.22 17.56 0.70
C ASP A 4 3.72 17.32 0.48
N ARG A 5 4.58 18.33 0.62
CA ARG A 5 6.03 18.18 0.37
C ARG A 5 6.77 17.39 1.45
N GLU A 6 6.23 17.32 2.67
CA GLU A 6 6.86 16.62 3.81
C GLU A 6 6.30 15.21 4.02
N SER A 7 5.19 14.87 3.36
CA SER A 7 4.62 13.52 3.42
C SER A 7 5.54 12.46 2.78
N GLN A 8 5.84 11.40 3.52
CA GLN A 8 6.56 10.24 3.01
C GLN A 8 5.62 9.40 2.14
N ILE A 9 6.03 9.04 0.93
CA ILE A 9 5.26 8.12 0.08
C ILE A 9 5.58 6.69 0.50
N VAL A 10 4.56 5.87 0.68
CA VAL A 10 4.72 4.45 1.01
C VAL A 10 3.98 3.64 -0.03
N ILE A 11 4.70 2.79 -0.76
CA ILE A 11 4.11 1.89 -1.75
C ILE A 11 4.05 0.50 -1.13
N ILE A 12 2.85 -0.03 -0.96
CA ILE A 12 2.58 -1.36 -0.39
C ILE A 12 1.97 -2.23 -1.48
N GLY A 13 2.49 -3.43 -1.66
CA GLY A 13 1.95 -4.29 -2.70
C GLY A 13 2.64 -5.63 -2.83
N ASP A 14 2.18 -6.40 -3.80
CA ASP A 14 2.70 -7.72 -4.12
C ASP A 14 3.99 -7.65 -4.98
N SER A 15 4.35 -8.75 -5.64
CA SER A 15 5.52 -8.82 -6.51
C SER A 15 5.54 -7.79 -7.65
N ILE A 16 4.41 -7.17 -8.03
CA ILE A 16 4.37 -6.22 -9.15
C ILE A 16 5.19 -4.96 -8.84
N ILE A 17 5.19 -4.50 -7.59
CA ILE A 17 5.95 -3.30 -7.23
C ILE A 17 7.45 -3.56 -7.10
N LYS A 18 7.93 -4.81 -7.22
CA LYS A 18 9.35 -5.17 -7.00
C LYS A 18 10.29 -4.39 -7.90
N HIS A 19 9.86 -4.05 -9.12
CA HIS A 19 10.66 -3.30 -10.09
C HIS A 19 10.56 -1.78 -9.97
N ILE A 20 9.70 -1.26 -9.10
CA ILE A 20 9.64 0.18 -8.84
C ILE A 20 10.95 0.61 -8.17
N ILE A 21 11.62 1.58 -8.80
CA ILE A 21 12.81 2.24 -8.28
C ILE A 21 12.37 3.59 -7.70
N PRO A 22 12.26 3.73 -6.36
CA PRO A 22 11.75 4.93 -5.68
C PRO A 22 12.29 6.26 -6.22
N LYS A 23 13.61 6.35 -6.38
CA LYS A 23 14.29 7.57 -6.84
C LYS A 23 14.00 7.96 -8.30
N LYS A 24 13.46 7.05 -9.11
CA LYS A 24 13.13 7.33 -10.52
C LYS A 24 11.71 7.88 -10.70
N ILE A 25 10.84 7.69 -9.71
CA ILE A 25 9.41 8.04 -9.81
C ILE A 25 9.04 9.28 -9.00
N SER A 26 9.86 9.68 -8.04
CA SER A 26 9.63 10.88 -7.24
C SER A 26 10.93 11.43 -6.67
N SER A 27 10.97 12.75 -6.48
CA SER A 27 12.00 13.43 -5.70
C SER A 27 11.73 13.38 -4.18
N ARG A 28 10.54 12.92 -3.75
CA ARG A 28 10.18 12.74 -2.33
C ARG A 28 10.78 11.44 -1.78
N ASN A 29 10.81 11.33 -0.45
CA ASN A 29 11.16 10.07 0.20
C ASN A 29 10.06 9.03 -0.06
N VAL A 30 10.40 7.97 -0.77
CA VAL A 30 9.50 6.88 -1.12
C VAL A 30 10.01 5.59 -0.51
N THR A 31 9.20 4.96 0.34
CA THR A 31 9.45 3.65 0.93
C THR A 31 8.61 2.59 0.23
N LYS A 32 9.24 1.47 -0.12
CA LYS A 32 8.57 0.34 -0.76
C LYS A 32 8.49 -0.82 0.23
N ILE A 33 7.32 -1.41 0.37
CA ILE A 33 7.07 -2.59 1.19
C ILE A 33 6.42 -3.65 0.30
N THR A 34 7.17 -4.71 0.02
CA THR A 34 6.78 -5.75 -0.93
C THR A 34 6.41 -7.03 -0.19
N PHE A 35 5.26 -7.60 -0.53
CA PHE A 35 4.75 -8.88 -0.04
C PHE A 35 4.57 -9.86 -1.22
N PRO A 36 5.65 -10.53 -1.69
CA PRO A 36 5.61 -11.31 -2.92
C PRO A 36 4.59 -12.45 -2.88
N GLY A 37 3.79 -12.58 -3.94
CA GLY A 37 2.78 -13.64 -4.09
C GLY A 37 1.58 -13.56 -3.15
N LYS A 38 1.50 -12.52 -2.31
CA LYS A 38 0.44 -12.37 -1.32
C LYS A 38 -0.83 -11.77 -1.91
N THR A 39 -1.98 -12.24 -1.42
CA THR A 39 -3.29 -11.64 -1.67
C THR A 39 -3.47 -10.36 -0.84
N ALA A 40 -4.48 -9.55 -1.18
CA ALA A 40 -4.80 -8.34 -0.41
C ALA A 40 -5.15 -8.64 1.06
N ASP A 41 -5.86 -9.73 1.32
CA ASP A 41 -6.22 -10.19 2.67
C ASP A 41 -5.00 -10.68 3.46
N GLU A 42 -4.07 -11.42 2.84
CA GLU A 42 -2.84 -11.83 3.51
C GLU A 42 -1.94 -10.65 3.84
N ILE A 43 -1.86 -9.62 2.97
CA ILE A 43 -1.15 -8.37 3.27
C ILE A 43 -1.82 -7.67 4.46
N SER A 44 -3.14 -7.65 4.50
CA SER A 44 -3.93 -7.05 5.58
C SER A 44 -3.61 -7.67 6.95
N ASN A 45 -3.41 -8.99 6.98
CA ASN A 45 -3.03 -9.72 8.20
C ASN A 45 -1.58 -9.44 8.66
N GLN A 46 -0.76 -8.82 7.82
CA GLN A 46 0.65 -8.51 8.12
C GLN A 46 0.90 -7.01 8.35
N LEU A 47 -0.16 -6.20 8.38
CA LEU A 47 -0.01 -4.75 8.56
C LEU A 47 0.76 -4.41 9.83
N ASP A 48 0.64 -5.18 10.91
CA ASP A 48 1.38 -4.99 12.16
C ASP A 48 2.90 -5.02 12.02
N GLN A 49 3.41 -5.72 11.01
CA GLN A 49 4.84 -5.79 10.71
C GLN A 49 5.37 -4.48 10.09
N ILE A 50 4.48 -3.64 9.55
CA ILE A 50 4.84 -2.37 8.93
C ILE A 50 5.13 -1.34 10.03
N LYS A 51 6.43 -1.00 10.16
CA LYS A 51 6.93 0.04 11.06
C LYS A 51 7.43 1.23 10.24
N LEU A 52 6.67 2.31 10.26
CA LEU A 52 7.02 3.56 9.59
C LEU A 52 7.41 4.62 10.63
N LYS A 53 8.42 5.43 10.32
CA LYS A 53 8.99 6.41 11.26
C LYS A 53 8.45 7.84 11.09
N SER A 54 7.70 8.12 10.02
CA SER A 54 7.10 9.44 9.79
C SER A 54 5.74 9.56 10.47
N THR A 55 5.19 10.77 10.51
CA THR A 55 3.85 11.07 11.07
C THR A 55 2.81 11.34 9.98
N GLN A 56 3.26 11.61 8.75
CA GLN A 56 2.40 11.89 7.60
C GLN A 56 2.82 11.04 6.40
N PHE A 57 1.84 10.30 5.88
CA PHE A 57 2.05 9.32 4.82
C PHE A 57 1.11 9.55 3.64
N HIS A 58 1.63 9.34 2.44
CA HIS A 58 0.83 9.06 1.27
C HIS A 58 1.03 7.59 0.90
N ILE A 59 0.02 6.76 1.16
CA ILE A 59 0.08 5.32 0.97
C ILE A 59 -0.55 4.97 -0.39
N ILE A 60 0.21 4.28 -1.23
CA ILE A 60 -0.24 3.73 -2.51
C ILE A 60 -0.28 2.21 -2.36
N ILE A 61 -1.43 1.61 -2.62
CA ILE A 61 -1.66 0.17 -2.54
C ILE A 61 -1.71 -0.41 -3.96
N HIS A 62 -0.95 -1.47 -4.19
CA HIS A 62 -0.98 -2.23 -5.44
C HIS A 62 -1.06 -3.73 -5.12
N ALA A 63 -2.27 -4.26 -5.04
CA ALA A 63 -2.54 -5.64 -4.65
C ALA A 63 -3.80 -6.17 -5.34
N GLY A 64 -4.03 -7.48 -5.28
CA GLY A 64 -5.24 -8.10 -5.82
C GLY A 64 -5.00 -8.99 -7.04
N THR A 65 -3.84 -8.89 -7.70
CA THR A 65 -3.54 -9.78 -8.83
C THR A 65 -3.45 -11.25 -8.42
N ASN A 66 -2.92 -11.52 -7.22
CA ASN A 66 -2.88 -12.86 -6.64
C ASN A 66 -4.25 -13.35 -6.12
N ASN A 67 -5.26 -12.48 -6.03
CA ASN A 67 -6.62 -12.86 -5.66
C ASN A 67 -7.39 -13.43 -6.87
N LEU A 68 -7.10 -12.95 -8.09
CA LEU A 68 -7.81 -13.28 -9.33
C LEU A 68 -7.95 -14.79 -9.65
N PRO A 69 -7.00 -15.68 -9.32
CA PRO A 69 -7.16 -17.10 -9.61
C PRO A 69 -8.32 -17.77 -8.85
N VAL A 70 -8.79 -17.17 -7.75
CA VAL A 70 -9.81 -17.75 -6.86
C VAL A 70 -11.03 -16.84 -6.73
N ASP A 71 -10.80 -15.52 -6.65
CA ASP A 71 -11.83 -14.53 -6.39
C ASP A 71 -12.40 -13.94 -7.68
N THR A 72 -13.67 -13.55 -7.65
CA THR A 72 -14.25 -12.67 -8.68
C THR A 72 -13.64 -11.26 -8.61
N ALA A 73 -13.74 -10.50 -9.70
CA ALA A 73 -13.29 -9.09 -9.72
C ALA A 73 -13.95 -8.26 -8.59
N GLU A 74 -15.24 -8.47 -8.32
CA GLU A 74 -15.95 -7.81 -7.22
C GLU A 74 -15.35 -8.18 -5.85
N THR A 75 -15.07 -9.47 -5.64
CA THR A 75 -14.45 -9.94 -4.39
C THR A 75 -13.04 -9.38 -4.22
N CYS A 76 -12.26 -9.31 -5.30
CA CYS A 76 -10.94 -8.67 -5.30
C CYS A 76 -11.03 -7.21 -4.87
N ALA A 77 -11.92 -6.43 -5.52
CA ALA A 77 -12.11 -5.02 -5.20
C ALA A 77 -12.52 -4.81 -3.73
N LYS A 78 -13.41 -5.67 -3.20
CA LYS A 78 -13.80 -5.66 -1.78
C LYS A 78 -12.62 -5.91 -0.86
N LYS A 79 -11.78 -6.92 -1.15
CA LYS A 79 -10.61 -7.26 -0.35
C LYS A 79 -9.54 -6.16 -0.38
N VAL A 80 -9.28 -5.55 -1.54
CA VAL A 80 -8.39 -4.37 -1.65
C VAL A 80 -8.95 -3.18 -0.87
N GLY A 81 -10.26 -2.92 -0.94
CA GLY A 81 -10.93 -1.88 -0.15
C GLY A 81 -10.86 -2.13 1.36
N GLN A 82 -10.94 -3.39 1.80
CA GLN A 82 -10.74 -3.78 3.20
C GLN A 82 -9.29 -3.55 3.64
N LEU A 83 -8.30 -3.91 2.81
CA LEU A 83 -6.89 -3.60 3.07
C LEU A 83 -6.68 -2.07 3.22
N ALA A 84 -7.26 -1.27 2.33
CA ALA A 84 -7.19 0.19 2.42
C ALA A 84 -7.83 0.74 3.71
N SER A 85 -8.99 0.20 4.09
CA SER A 85 -9.66 0.55 5.35
C SER A 85 -8.81 0.22 6.58
N ASN A 86 -8.19 -0.96 6.61
CA ASN A 86 -7.32 -1.38 7.71
C ASN A 86 -6.06 -0.52 7.80
N LEU A 87 -5.47 -0.16 6.66
CA LEU A 87 -4.37 0.81 6.61
C LEU A 87 -4.78 2.20 7.08
N LYS A 88 -6.00 2.66 6.76
CA LYS A 88 -6.54 3.93 7.26
C LYS A 88 -6.70 3.91 8.77
N THR A 89 -7.19 2.81 9.35
CA THR A 89 -7.26 2.64 10.81
C THR A 89 -5.88 2.66 11.46
N LYS A 90 -4.89 1.98 10.86
CA LYS A 90 -3.53 1.94 11.38
C LYS A 90 -2.77 3.28 11.22
N PHE A 91 -3.02 4.00 10.13
CA PHE A 91 -2.41 5.28 9.82
C PHE A 91 -3.49 6.36 9.57
N PRO A 92 -4.18 6.85 10.62
CA PRO A 92 -5.36 7.72 10.47
C PRO A 92 -5.12 9.01 9.69
N THR A 93 -3.93 9.59 9.82
CA THR A 93 -3.53 10.85 9.16
C THR A 93 -3.06 10.65 7.71
N SER A 94 -3.01 9.41 7.22
CA SER A 94 -2.51 9.13 5.88
C SER A 94 -3.52 9.49 4.78
N ARG A 95 -3.00 9.89 3.62
CA ARG A 95 -3.72 9.87 2.35
C ARG A 95 -3.54 8.48 1.73
N LEU A 96 -4.60 7.90 1.19
CA LEU A 96 -4.58 6.57 0.57
C LEU A 96 -5.05 6.61 -0.88
N GLU A 97 -4.34 5.90 -1.74
CA GLU A 97 -4.69 5.61 -3.13
C GLU A 97 -4.50 4.10 -3.34
N TYR A 98 -5.47 3.44 -3.99
CA TYR A 98 -5.38 2.00 -4.26
C TYR A 98 -5.85 1.69 -5.67
N GLN A 99 -5.19 0.71 -6.29
CA GLN A 99 -5.49 0.17 -7.62
C GLN A 99 -5.58 -1.34 -7.53
#